data_AF-A0A1T5DSA4-F1
#
_entry.id   AF-A0A1T5DSA4-F1
#
_cell.length_a   1.000
_cell.length_b   1.000
_cell.length_c   1.000
_cell.angle_alpha   90.00
_cell.angle_beta   90.00
_cell.angle_gamma   90.00
#
_symmetry.space_group_name_H-M   'P 1'
#
loop_
_entity.id
_entity.type
_entity.pdbx_description
1 polymer ?
#
loop_
_entity_poly.entity_id
_entity_poly.type
_entity_poly.pdbx_seq_one_letter_code
_entity_poly.pdbx_strand_id
1 'polypeptide(L)'
;MREKSRLSSGQLLLLELIFAVAFFCVSAAVTMSIFGKAYEISAESEAKTSAAHEADAVSEVIRSVSDEAEIDGFLRENGFELQENGSYEKIYDNGKFCMTITPSVNGRLYSAEINSYVAEKRRKEPDTEPVFTMVIKHALRKGGSGDG
;
A
#
# COMPACT_ATOMS: atom_id res chain seq x y z
N MET A 1 33.01 59.37 -25.54
CA MET A 1 31.61 59.06 -25.90
C MET A 1 31.41 57.55 -25.78
N ARG A 2 30.70 57.07 -24.76
CA ARG A 2 30.30 55.65 -24.69
C ARG A 2 29.08 55.49 -25.59
N GLU A 3 29.26 54.93 -26.78
CA GLU A 3 28.13 54.47 -27.59
C GLU A 3 27.39 53.40 -26.80
N LYS A 4 26.21 53.76 -26.27
CA LYS A 4 25.24 52.78 -25.81
C LYS A 4 24.70 52.11 -27.07
N SER A 5 25.27 50.97 -27.42
CA SER A 5 24.66 49.99 -28.31
C SER A 5 23.25 49.70 -27.80
N ARG A 6 22.25 50.34 -28.40
CA ARG A 6 20.83 50.02 -28.17
C ARG A 6 20.54 48.82 -29.07
N LEU A 7 20.21 47.70 -28.45
CA LEU A 7 19.79 46.49 -29.17
C LEU A 7 18.65 46.85 -30.12
N SER A 8 18.71 46.32 -31.34
CA SER A 8 17.63 46.48 -32.34
C SER A 8 16.36 45.78 -31.86
N SER A 9 15.17 46.29 -32.20
CA SER A 9 13.88 45.73 -31.77
C SER A 9 13.74 44.23 -32.06
N GLY A 10 14.33 43.73 -33.15
CA GLY A 10 14.36 42.30 -33.47
C GLY A 10 15.29 41.48 -32.55
N GLN A 11 16.39 42.08 -32.07
CA GLN A 11 17.27 41.46 -31.08
C GLN A 11 16.63 41.45 -29.68
N LEU A 12 15.84 42.48 -29.34
CA LEU A 12 15.03 42.46 -28.12
C LEU A 12 13.96 41.36 -28.17
N LEU A 13 13.25 41.22 -29.29
CA LEU A 13 12.23 40.18 -29.44
C LEU A 13 12.85 38.77 -29.38
N LEU A 14 14.01 38.56 -30.02
CA LEU A 14 14.72 37.29 -29.93
C LEU A 14 15.15 36.97 -28.49
N LEU A 15 15.65 37.99 -27.76
CA LEU A 15 16.05 37.85 -26.37
C LEU A 15 14.85 37.54 -25.47
N GLU A 16 13.71 38.20 -25.69
CA GLU A 16 12.45 37.91 -25.00
C GLU A 16 11.97 36.47 -25.26
N LEU A 17 12.04 36.01 -26.51
CA LEU A 17 11.71 34.63 -26.86
C LEU A 17 12.62 33.62 -26.18
N ILE A 18 13.93 33.89 -26.12
CA ILE A 18 14.90 33.03 -25.42
C ILE A 18 14.55 32.93 -23.93
N PHE A 19 14.22 34.05 -23.28
CA PHE A 19 13.81 34.04 -21.87
C PHE A 19 12.49 33.31 -21.67
N ALA A 20 11.51 33.49 -22.55
CA ALA A 20 10.23 32.79 -22.48
C ALA A 20 10.41 31.27 -22.60
N VAL A 21 11.22 30.81 -23.56
CA VAL A 21 11.53 29.38 -23.73
C VAL A 21 12.31 28.84 -22.54
N ALA A 22 13.31 29.57 -22.04
CA ALA A 22 14.06 29.15 -20.86
C ALA A 22 13.17 28.98 -19.63
N PHE A 23 12.28 29.95 -19.37
CA PHE A 23 11.32 29.87 -18.27
C PHE A 23 10.34 28.71 -18.43
N PHE A 24 9.85 28.48 -19.65
CA PHE A 24 8.98 27.35 -19.97
C PHE A 24 9.69 26.01 -19.71
N CYS A 25 10.94 25.86 -20.17
CA CYS A 25 11.72 24.64 -19.95
C CYS A 25 11.94 24.35 -18.46
N VAL A 26 12.28 25.36 -17.66
CA VAL A 26 12.46 25.18 -16.21
C VAL A 26 11.13 24.78 -15.56
N SER A 27 10.03 25.46 -15.92
CA SER A 27 8.71 25.15 -15.39
C SER A 27 8.26 23.74 -15.75
N ALA A 28 8.49 23.31 -17.00
CA ALA A 28 8.18 21.96 -17.47
C ALA A 28 8.99 20.89 -16.72
N ALA A 29 10.29 21.13 -16.50
CA ALA A 29 11.15 20.19 -15.77
C ALA A 29 10.68 20.00 -14.31
N VAL A 30 10.36 21.10 -13.62
CA VAL A 30 9.83 21.04 -12.24
C VAL A 30 8.49 20.31 -12.23
N THR A 31 7.61 20.65 -13.17
CA THR A 31 6.26 20.07 -13.25
C THR A 31 6.32 18.55 -13.50
N MET A 32 7.15 18.09 -14.44
CA MET A 32 7.35 16.65 -14.68
C MET A 32 7.89 15.91 -13.45
N SER A 33 8.82 16.52 -12.70
CA SER A 33 9.33 15.91 -11.47
C SER A 33 8.23 15.75 -10.41
N ILE A 34 7.36 16.75 -10.27
CA ILE A 34 6.22 16.70 -9.35
C ILE A 34 5.20 15.66 -9.81
N PHE A 35 4.90 15.59 -11.11
CA PHE A 35 3.97 14.61 -11.67
C PHE A 35 4.45 13.18 -11.44
N GLY A 36 5.75 12.90 -11.61
CA GLY A 36 6.31 11.58 -11.31
C GLY A 36 6.08 11.18 -9.85
N LYS A 37 6.38 12.09 -8.91
CA LYS A 37 6.15 11.83 -7.48
C LYS A 37 4.67 11.67 -7.14
N ALA A 38 3.80 12.50 -7.72
CA ALA A 38 2.37 12.42 -7.52
C ALA A 38 1.80 11.08 -8.03
N TYR A 39 2.33 10.57 -9.15
CA TYR A 39 1.97 9.27 -9.68
C TYR A 39 2.38 8.12 -8.75
N GLU A 40 3.62 8.15 -8.23
CA GLU A 40 4.09 7.16 -7.25
C GLU A 40 3.21 7.15 -5.98
N ILE A 41 2.91 8.34 -5.43
CA ILE A 41 2.03 8.49 -4.26
C ILE A 41 0.62 7.97 -4.58
N SER A 42 0.09 8.27 -5.76
CA SER A 42 -1.24 7.80 -6.17
C SER A 42 -1.31 6.29 -6.24
N ALA A 43 -0.29 5.65 -6.84
CA ALA A 43 -0.22 4.20 -6.93
C ALA A 43 -0.09 3.53 -5.55
N GLU A 44 0.70 4.12 -4.65
CA GLU A 44 0.82 3.64 -3.27
C GLU A 44 -0.50 3.81 -2.50
N SER A 45 -1.20 4.93 -2.69
CA SER A 45 -2.49 5.18 -2.05
C SER A 45 -3.57 4.22 -2.54
N GLU A 46 -3.58 3.88 -3.82
CA GLU A 46 -4.49 2.88 -4.39
C GLU A 46 -4.22 1.50 -3.77
N ALA A 47 -2.94 1.10 -3.68
CA ALA A 47 -2.53 -0.14 -3.03
C ALA A 47 -2.96 -0.20 -1.56
N LYS A 48 -2.76 0.89 -0.80
CA LYS A 48 -3.18 1.00 0.60
C LYS A 48 -4.70 0.92 0.76
N THR A 49 -5.45 1.57 -0.12
CA THR A 49 -6.92 1.55 -0.11
C THR A 49 -7.45 0.14 -0.36
N SER A 50 -6.90 -0.54 -1.38
CA SER A 50 -7.26 -1.93 -1.70
C SER A 50 -6.96 -2.87 -0.54
N ALA A 51 -5.74 -2.78 0.03
CA ALA A 51 -5.33 -3.59 1.16
C ALA A 51 -6.18 -3.33 2.41
N ALA A 52 -6.55 -2.08 2.67
CA ALA A 52 -7.43 -1.73 3.78
C ALA A 52 -8.83 -2.32 3.62
N HIS A 53 -9.41 -2.26 2.42
CA HIS A 53 -10.72 -2.85 2.15
C HIS A 53 -10.75 -4.37 2.34
N GLU A 54 -9.73 -5.07 1.84
CA GLU A 54 -9.62 -6.52 2.04
C GLU A 54 -9.39 -6.87 3.52
N ALA A 55 -8.56 -6.10 4.22
CA ALA A 55 -8.31 -6.32 5.65
C ALA A 55 -9.55 -6.03 6.50
N ASP A 56 -10.33 -5.02 6.15
CA ASP A 56 -11.61 -4.71 6.81
C ASP A 56 -12.62 -5.83 6.60
N ALA A 57 -12.73 -6.38 5.39
CA ALA A 57 -13.61 -7.52 5.11
C ALA A 57 -13.23 -8.74 5.95
N VAL A 58 -11.94 -9.07 6.04
CA VAL A 58 -11.44 -10.16 6.90
C VAL A 58 -11.71 -9.85 8.38
N SER A 59 -11.49 -8.61 8.82
CA SER A 59 -11.73 -8.16 10.19
C SER A 59 -13.19 -8.30 10.60
N GLU A 60 -14.12 -7.89 9.74
CA GLU A 60 -15.55 -7.99 10.00
C GLU A 60 -15.94 -9.46 10.22
N VAL A 61 -15.39 -10.35 9.40
CA VAL A 61 -15.69 -11.76 9.52
C VAL A 61 -15.11 -12.32 10.81
N ILE A 62 -13.83 -12.10 11.11
CA ILE A 62 -13.20 -12.54 12.38
C ILE A 62 -14.00 -12.06 13.61
N ARG A 63 -14.61 -10.88 13.54
CA ARG A 63 -15.44 -10.34 14.63
C ARG A 63 -16.85 -10.93 14.68
N SER A 64 -17.32 -11.55 13.60
CA SER A 64 -18.66 -12.14 13.51
C SER A 64 -18.73 -13.58 14.01
N VAL A 65 -17.61 -14.32 13.94
CA VAL A 65 -17.54 -15.72 14.38
C VAL A 65 -17.23 -15.85 15.86
N SER A 66 -17.74 -16.93 16.47
CA SER A 66 -17.70 -17.11 17.92
C SER A 66 -16.54 -17.98 18.40
N ASP A 67 -16.03 -18.84 17.51
CA ASP A 67 -15.06 -19.89 17.80
C ASP A 67 -13.90 -19.86 16.79
N GLU A 68 -12.70 -20.27 17.22
CA GLU A 68 -11.48 -20.27 16.40
C GLU A 68 -11.58 -21.21 15.18
N ALA A 69 -12.22 -22.36 15.33
CA ALA A 69 -12.40 -23.32 14.24
C ALA A 69 -13.26 -22.76 13.09
N GLU A 70 -14.23 -21.89 13.40
CA GLU A 70 -15.04 -21.20 12.40
C GLU A 70 -14.20 -20.16 11.64
N ILE A 71 -13.26 -19.50 12.32
CA ILE A 71 -12.31 -18.58 11.69
C ILE A 71 -11.40 -19.34 10.71
N ASP A 72 -10.81 -20.47 11.10
CA ASP A 72 -9.96 -21.29 10.21
C ASP A 72 -10.73 -21.75 8.96
N GLY A 73 -11.96 -22.26 9.16
CA GLY A 73 -12.83 -22.68 8.05
C GLY A 73 -13.09 -21.55 7.07
N PHE A 74 -13.48 -20.37 7.58
CA PHE A 74 -13.76 -19.21 6.74
C PHE A 74 -12.55 -18.74 5.94
N LEU A 75 -11.37 -18.66 6.59
CA LEU A 75 -10.14 -18.23 5.91
C LEU A 75 -9.82 -19.18 4.74
N ARG A 76 -9.92 -20.49 4.95
CA ARG A 76 -9.68 -21.49 3.90
C ARG A 76 -10.70 -21.38 2.75
N GLU A 77 -11.97 -21.21 3.07
CA GLU A 77 -13.04 -21.04 2.06
C GLU A 77 -12.83 -19.79 1.20
N ASN A 78 -12.21 -18.75 1.77
CA ASN A 78 -11.90 -17.50 1.07
C ASN A 78 -10.56 -17.53 0.30
N GLY A 79 -9.96 -18.71 0.17
CA GLY A 79 -8.73 -18.93 -0.59
C GLY A 79 -7.47 -18.54 0.16
N PHE A 80 -7.50 -18.48 1.50
CA PHE A 80 -6.28 -18.38 2.28
C PHE A 80 -5.68 -19.77 2.50
N GLU A 81 -4.37 -19.88 2.26
CA GLU A 81 -3.60 -21.09 2.48
C GLU A 81 -2.89 -21.03 3.85
N LEU A 82 -3.03 -22.09 4.64
CA LEU A 82 -2.33 -22.20 5.93
C LEU A 82 -0.85 -22.56 5.67
N GLN A 83 0.04 -21.71 6.12
CA GLN A 83 1.49 -21.90 6.08
C GLN A 83 1.99 -22.73 7.27
N GLU A 84 3.19 -23.31 7.15
CA GLU A 84 3.79 -24.17 8.20
C GLU A 84 3.99 -23.44 9.55
N ASN A 85 4.11 -22.13 9.52
CA ASN A 85 4.26 -21.28 10.71
C ASN A 85 2.93 -20.94 11.40
N GLY A 86 1.79 -21.47 10.93
CA GLY A 86 0.46 -21.19 11.46
C GLY A 86 -0.16 -19.88 10.97
N SER A 87 0.48 -19.16 10.05
CA SER A 87 -0.09 -17.98 9.40
C SER A 87 -0.87 -18.36 8.14
N TYR A 88 -1.86 -17.54 7.78
CA TYR A 88 -2.63 -17.70 6.55
C TYR A 88 -2.12 -16.74 5.49
N GLU A 89 -2.01 -17.20 4.24
CA GLU A 89 -1.58 -16.37 3.12
C GLU A 89 -2.60 -16.41 1.98
N LYS A 90 -2.88 -15.25 1.38
CA LYS A 90 -3.71 -15.15 0.17
C LYS A 90 -3.11 -14.14 -0.80
N ILE A 91 -3.08 -14.53 -2.07
CA ILE A 91 -2.75 -13.65 -3.18
C ILE A 91 -4.04 -13.05 -3.74
N TYR A 92 -4.07 -11.73 -3.94
CA TYR A 92 -5.24 -11.01 -4.45
C TYR A 92 -4.86 -9.95 -5.48
N ASP A 93 -5.88 -9.30 -6.06
CA ASP A 93 -5.75 -8.32 -7.16
C ASP A 93 -4.85 -8.82 -8.31
N ASN A 94 -5.24 -9.98 -8.88
CA ASN A 94 -4.56 -10.62 -10.01
C ASN A 94 -3.06 -10.89 -9.78
N GLY A 95 -2.65 -11.18 -8.54
CA GLY A 95 -1.26 -11.53 -8.24
C GLY A 95 -0.38 -10.34 -7.83
N LYS A 96 -0.94 -9.13 -7.75
CA LYS A 96 -0.17 -7.93 -7.38
C LYS A 96 0.14 -7.87 -5.89
N PHE A 97 -0.80 -8.29 -5.05
CA PHE A 97 -0.69 -8.19 -3.61
C PHE A 97 -0.80 -9.54 -2.93
N CYS A 98 -0.15 -9.62 -1.78
CA CYS A 98 -0.22 -10.74 -0.86
C CYS A 98 -0.73 -10.23 0.48
N MET A 99 -1.62 -10.98 1.13
CA MET A 99 -2.07 -10.74 2.48
C MET A 99 -1.68 -11.93 3.35
N THR A 100 -1.08 -11.65 4.49
CA THR A 100 -0.77 -12.64 5.52
C THR A 100 -1.56 -12.33 6.79
N ILE A 101 -2.13 -13.33 7.42
CA ILE A 101 -2.84 -13.22 8.70
C ILE A 101 -2.11 -14.10 9.69
N THR A 102 -1.58 -13.49 10.75
CA THR A 102 -0.90 -14.20 11.84
C THR A 102 -1.83 -14.25 13.06
N PRO A 103 -2.53 -15.37 13.29
CA PRO A 103 -3.41 -15.53 14.43
C PRO A 103 -2.61 -15.77 15.72
N SER A 104 -3.15 -15.32 16.84
CA SER A 104 -2.65 -15.58 18.18
C SER A 104 -3.82 -15.59 19.16
N VAL A 105 -3.93 -16.65 19.95
CA VAL A 105 -5.01 -16.80 20.94
C VAL A 105 -4.42 -16.79 22.34
N ASN A 106 -4.94 -15.93 23.20
CA ASN A 106 -4.57 -15.85 24.61
C ASN A 106 -5.84 -15.97 25.47
N GLY A 107 -6.10 -17.18 25.97
CA GLY A 107 -7.34 -17.54 26.67
C GLY A 107 -8.56 -17.33 25.79
N ARG A 108 -9.39 -16.33 26.14
CA ARG A 108 -10.57 -15.93 25.37
C ARG A 108 -10.31 -14.84 24.33
N LEU A 109 -9.12 -14.28 24.26
CA LEU A 109 -8.81 -13.21 23.32
C LEU A 109 -8.16 -13.78 22.06
N TYR A 110 -8.87 -13.73 20.94
CA TYR A 110 -8.32 -13.92 19.62
C TYR A 110 -7.70 -12.61 19.13
N SER A 111 -6.45 -12.65 18.73
CA SER A 111 -5.76 -11.54 18.07
C SER A 111 -5.26 -12.01 16.71
N ALA A 112 -5.41 -11.18 15.68
CA ALA A 112 -4.86 -11.46 14.36
C ALA A 112 -4.15 -10.23 13.83
N GLU A 113 -2.90 -10.40 13.42
CA GLU A 113 -2.15 -9.38 12.71
C GLU A 113 -2.27 -9.63 11.20
N ILE A 114 -2.95 -8.72 10.51
CA ILE A 114 -3.11 -8.71 9.07
C ILE A 114 -2.07 -7.79 8.48
N ASN A 115 -1.18 -8.36 7.67
CA ASN A 115 -0.14 -7.64 6.95
C ASN A 115 -0.35 -7.84 5.45
N SER A 116 -0.33 -6.75 4.68
CA SER A 116 -0.39 -6.80 3.23
C SER A 116 0.88 -6.28 2.58
N TYR A 117 1.33 -6.98 1.54
CA TYR A 117 2.57 -6.73 0.83
C TYR A 117 2.32 -6.66 -0.67
N VAL A 118 3.24 -5.99 -1.38
CA VAL A 118 3.38 -6.20 -2.83
C VAL A 118 3.97 -7.59 -3.05
N ALA A 119 3.26 -8.47 -3.75
CA ALA A 119 3.61 -9.87 -3.90
C ALA A 119 5.00 -10.06 -4.54
N GLU A 120 5.33 -9.25 -5.55
CA GLU A 120 6.65 -9.31 -6.19
C GLU A 120 7.79 -8.91 -5.25
N LYS A 121 7.60 -7.88 -4.42
CA LYS A 121 8.62 -7.44 -3.47
C LYS A 121 8.84 -8.49 -2.39
N ARG A 122 7.75 -9.03 -1.82
CA ARG A 122 7.81 -10.09 -0.80
C ARG A 122 8.54 -11.34 -1.28
N ARG A 123 8.37 -11.72 -2.56
CA ARG A 123 9.08 -12.87 -3.16
C ARG A 123 10.59 -12.66 -3.30
N LYS A 124 11.02 -11.44 -3.61
CA LYS A 124 12.45 -11.11 -3.81
C LYS A 124 13.15 -10.80 -2.48
N GLU A 125 12.43 -10.16 -1.57
CA GLU A 125 12.93 -9.63 -0.30
C GLU A 125 11.96 -10.04 0.82
N PRO A 126 12.21 -11.17 1.51
CA PRO A 126 11.31 -11.68 2.53
C PRO A 126 11.15 -10.78 3.75
N ASP A 127 12.09 -9.86 4.00
CA ASP A 127 12.02 -8.83 5.05
C ASP A 127 11.40 -7.51 4.59
N THR A 128 10.71 -7.49 3.44
CA THR A 128 10.01 -6.27 2.97
C THR A 128 8.95 -5.82 3.98
N GLU A 129 8.93 -4.52 4.28
CA GLU A 129 7.90 -3.90 5.11
C GLU A 129 6.50 -4.02 4.47
N PRO A 130 5.45 -4.25 5.29
CA PRO A 130 4.09 -4.29 4.79
C PRO A 130 3.64 -2.91 4.28
N VAL A 131 2.89 -2.92 3.18
CA VAL A 131 2.21 -1.73 2.63
C VAL A 131 1.11 -1.27 3.58
N PHE A 132 0.51 -2.22 4.28
CA PHE A 132 -0.58 -1.99 5.22
C PHE A 132 -0.55 -3.06 6.33
N THR A 133 -0.80 -2.62 7.56
CA THR A 133 -0.90 -3.49 8.75
C THR A 133 -2.16 -3.13 9.53
N MET A 134 -2.90 -4.15 9.95
CA MET A 134 -4.04 -4.04 10.84
C MET A 134 -3.96 -5.12 11.92
N VAL A 135 -4.27 -4.74 13.16
CA VAL A 135 -4.38 -5.68 14.28
C VAL A 135 -5.83 -5.77 14.71
N ILE A 136 -6.37 -6.98 14.68
CA ILE A 136 -7.71 -7.29 15.16
C ILE A 136 -7.60 -7.93 16.54
N LYS A 137 -8.49 -7.54 17.43
CA LYS A 137 -8.68 -8.17 18.74
C LYS A 137 -10.16 -8.48 18.91
N HIS A 138 -10.49 -9.74 19.17
CA HIS A 138 -11.85 -10.22 19.31
C HIS A 138 -11.94 -11.19 20.50
N ALA A 139 -12.97 -11.04 21.33
CA ALA A 139 -13.19 -11.93 22.48
C ALA A 139 -14.06 -13.11 22.04
N LEU A 140 -13.48 -14.31 22.01
CA LEU A 140 -14.16 -15.56 21.69
C LEU A 140 -15.17 -15.91 22.77
N ARG A 141 -16.34 -16.41 22.34
CA ARG A 141 -17.42 -16.79 23.26
C ARG A 141 -17.17 -18.12 23.96
N LYS A 142 -16.51 -19.09 23.31
CA LYS A 142 -16.22 -20.40 23.90
C LYS A 142 -14.79 -20.59 24.41
N GLY A 143 -13.94 -19.57 24.35
CA GLY A 143 -12.52 -19.68 24.70
C GLY A 143 -11.69 -20.37 23.62
N GLY A 144 -10.38 -20.11 23.63
CA GLY A 144 -9.44 -20.73 22.70
C GLY A 144 -9.19 -22.20 23.06
N SER A 145 -8.74 -22.98 22.08
CA SER A 145 -8.46 -24.42 22.24
C SER A 145 -7.35 -24.77 23.27
N GLY A 146 -6.78 -23.77 23.95
CA GLY A 146 -5.75 -23.90 24.98
C GLY A 146 -6.23 -23.77 26.44
N ASP A 147 -7.50 -23.42 26.69
CA ASP A 147 -8.05 -23.29 28.06
C ASP A 147 -8.66 -24.62 28.55
N GLY A 148 -7.83 -25.67 28.58
CA GLY A 148 -8.13 -26.93 29.28
C GLY A 148 -7.93 -26.83 30.79
#